data_AF-A0A932UN84-F1
#
_entry.id   AF-A0A932UN84-F1
#
_cell.length_a   1.000
_cell.length_b   1.000
_cell.length_c   1.000
_cell.angle_alpha   90.00
_cell.angle_beta   90.00
_cell.angle_gamma   90.00
#
_symmetry.space_group_name_H-M   'P 1'
#
loop_
_entity.id
_entity.type
_entity.pdbx_description
1 polymer ?
#
loop_
_entity_poly.entity_id
_entity_poly.type
_entity_poly.pdbx_seq_one_letter_code
_entity_poly.pdbx_strand_id
1 'polypeptide(L)'
;MKMFLTRLGFGSKAVITGDITQVDLPAGKLSGLIEVRQILKDIEGIKVVHLSEEDVVRHELVSAIIRAYDAYQQTPDPGSRAPGLRFQRTDSMPQTLDLGSETSS
;
A
#
# COMPACT_ATOMS: atom_id res chain seq x y z
N MET A 1 -2.69 21.32 -15.07
CA MET A 1 -2.83 22.47 -14.14
C MET A 1 -2.40 23.82 -14.72
N LYS A 2 -1.27 23.92 -15.42
CA LYS A 2 -0.78 25.19 -16.03
C LYS A 2 -1.86 26.02 -16.74
N MET A 3 -2.66 25.38 -17.60
CA MET A 3 -3.72 26.05 -18.37
C MET A 3 -4.77 26.77 -17.49
N PHE A 4 -5.06 26.24 -16.30
CA PHE A 4 -6.02 26.84 -15.39
C PHE A 4 -5.41 28.01 -14.62
N LEU A 5 -4.25 27.77 -14.00
CA LEU A 5 -3.58 28.76 -13.15
C LEU A 5 -3.20 30.04 -13.91
N THR A 6 -2.85 29.94 -15.20
CA THR A 6 -2.53 31.10 -16.04
C THR A 6 -3.75 31.92 -16.47
N ARG A 7 -4.97 31.50 -16.11
CA ARG A 7 -6.20 32.24 -16.43
C ARG A 7 -6.71 33.08 -15.25
N LEU A 8 -6.02 33.06 -14.11
CA LEU A 8 -6.39 33.88 -12.96
C LEU A 8 -6.13 35.36 -13.28
N GLY A 9 -7.19 36.17 -13.20
CA GLY A 9 -7.14 37.61 -13.43
C GLY A 9 -6.85 38.41 -12.16
N PHE A 10 -6.69 39.73 -12.32
CA PHE A 10 -6.50 40.63 -11.18
C PHE A 10 -7.66 40.57 -10.18
N GLY A 11 -7.34 40.60 -8.89
CA GLY A 11 -8.32 40.53 -7.80
C GLY A 11 -9.00 39.16 -7.63
N SER A 12 -8.67 38.16 -8.45
CA SER A 12 -9.23 36.82 -8.32
C SER A 12 -8.53 36.01 -7.22
N LYS A 13 -9.28 35.08 -6.61
CA LYS A 13 -8.76 34.06 -5.69
C LYS A 13 -9.29 32.71 -6.16
N ALA A 14 -8.46 31.68 -6.09
CA ALA A 14 -8.86 30.32 -6.42
C ALA A 14 -8.40 29.36 -5.32
N VAL A 15 -9.23 28.35 -5.07
CA VAL A 15 -8.90 27.22 -4.20
C VAL A 15 -9.04 25.96 -5.04
N ILE A 16 -7.99 25.16 -5.09
CA ILE A 16 -7.96 23.89 -5.82
C ILE A 16 -7.87 22.79 -4.76
N THR A 17 -8.84 21.88 -4.78
CA THR A 17 -8.91 20.75 -3.85
C THR A 17 -8.76 19.44 -4.60
N GLY A 18 -8.29 18.41 -3.91
CA GLY A 18 -8.30 17.04 -4.41
C GLY A 18 -7.58 16.08 -3.48
N ASP A 19 -7.72 14.79 -3.75
CA ASP A 19 -7.10 13.71 -2.99
C ASP A 19 -5.98 13.08 -3.83
N ILE A 20 -4.75 13.15 -3.32
CA ILE A 20 -3.56 12.62 -4.00
C ILE A 20 -3.54 11.09 -4.04
N THR A 21 -4.33 10.42 -3.18
CA THR A 21 -4.43 8.96 -3.14
C THR A 21 -5.35 8.41 -4.24
N GLN A 22 -6.21 9.26 -4.80
CA GLN A 22 -7.20 8.90 -5.82
C GLN A 22 -6.78 9.42 -7.19
N VAL A 23 -5.74 8.82 -7.76
CA VAL A 23 -5.26 9.17 -9.10
C VAL A 23 -5.94 8.26 -10.13
N ASP A 24 -7.02 8.76 -10.73
CA ASP A 24 -7.71 8.10 -11.83
C ASP A 24 -7.15 8.56 -13.19
N LEU A 25 -5.88 8.24 -13.45
CA LEU A 25 -5.19 8.57 -14.71
C LEU A 25 -4.64 7.31 -15.37
N PRO A 26 -4.56 7.29 -16.73
CA PRO A 26 -3.87 6.23 -17.45
C PRO A 26 -2.45 5.99 -16.92
N ALA A 27 -2.01 4.73 -16.95
CA ALA A 27 -0.69 4.33 -16.48
C ALA A 27 0.44 5.20 -17.07
N GLY A 28 1.37 5.62 -16.21
CA GLY A 28 2.50 6.47 -16.58
C GLY A 28 2.21 7.97 -16.62
N LYS A 29 0.96 8.41 -16.39
CA LYS A 29 0.66 9.84 -16.22
C LYS A 29 0.78 10.26 -14.76
N LEU A 30 1.52 11.35 -14.53
CA LEU A 30 1.61 11.97 -13.21
C LEU A 30 0.34 12.78 -12.91
N SER A 31 -0.08 12.78 -11.64
CA SER A 31 -1.18 13.63 -11.17
C SER A 31 -0.79 15.10 -11.25
N GLY A 32 -1.67 15.92 -11.83
CA GLY A 32 -1.49 17.36 -11.90
C GLY A 32 -1.40 18.03 -10.53
N LEU A 33 -2.01 17.46 -9.48
CA LEU A 33 -1.92 17.96 -8.10
C LEU A 33 -0.54 17.69 -7.48
N ILE A 34 0.04 16.52 -7.76
CA ILE A 34 1.38 16.16 -7.31
C ILE A 34 2.42 17.04 -8.01
N GLU A 35 2.25 17.25 -9.31
CA GLU A 35 3.14 18.06 -10.13
C GLU A 35 3.18 19.54 -9.68
N VAL A 36 2.01 20.19 -9.50
CA VAL A 36 1.96 21.59 -9.08
C VAL A 36 2.51 21.82 -7.68
N ARG A 37 2.38 20.86 -6.77
CA ARG A 37 2.98 20.97 -5.43
C ARG A 37 4.49 21.20 -5.53
N GLN A 38 5.16 20.49 -6.43
CA GLN A 38 6.61 20.63 -6.61
C GLN A 38 6.98 21.90 -7.39
N ILE A 39 6.22 22.23 -8.43
CA ILE A 39 6.50 23.38 -9.31
C ILE A 39 6.26 24.72 -8.61
N LEU A 40 5.22 24.82 -7.78
CA LEU A 40 4.74 26.10 -7.23
C LEU A 40 5.18 26.35 -5.79
N LYS A 41 6.01 25.46 -5.21
CA LYS A 41 6.39 25.50 -3.78
C LYS A 41 7.04 26.82 -3.32
N ASP A 42 7.77 27.49 -4.22
CA ASP A 42 8.54 28.71 -3.91
C ASP A 42 7.87 29.99 -4.43
N ILE A 43 6.62 29.90 -4.91
CA ILE A 43 5.90 31.05 -5.47
C ILE A 43 5.16 31.80 -4.36
N GLU A 44 5.53 33.05 -4.14
CA GLU A 44 4.86 33.94 -3.20
C GLU A 44 3.36 34.09 -3.55
N GLY A 45 2.49 34.00 -2.54
CA GLY A 45 1.04 34.10 -2.71
C GLY A 45 0.32 32.77 -3.00
N ILE A 46 1.05 31.66 -3.19
CA ILE A 46 0.48 30.32 -3.29
C ILE A 46 0.78 29.54 -2.02
N LYS A 47 -0.26 28.97 -1.39
CA LYS A 47 -0.13 28.12 -0.20
C LYS A 47 -0.67 26.73 -0.50
N VAL A 48 0.13 25.71 -0.24
CA VAL A 48 -0.32 24.32 -0.25
C VAL A 48 -0.73 23.95 1.18
N VAL A 49 -1.95 23.46 1.33
CA VAL A 49 -2.49 22.99 2.61
C VAL A 49 -2.79 21.51 2.47
N HIS A 50 -2.26 20.72 3.39
CA HIS A 50 -2.54 19.29 3.49
C HIS A 50 -3.47 19.08 4.67
N LEU A 51 -4.58 18.39 4.41
CA LEU A 51 -5.52 17.97 5.43
C LEU A 51 -5.19 16.53 5.82
N SER A 52 -5.21 16.24 7.11
CA SER A 52 -5.04 14.89 7.63
C SER A 52 -6.41 14.26 7.97
N GLU A 53 -6.41 13.04 8.48
CA GLU A 53 -7.64 12.40 8.97
C GLU A 53 -8.29 13.18 10.12
N GLU A 54 -7.50 13.92 10.90
CA GLU A 54 -7.97 14.69 12.05
C GLU A 54 -8.80 15.91 11.65
N ASP A 55 -8.57 16.43 10.43
CA ASP A 55 -9.29 17.57 9.87
C ASP A 55 -10.67 17.20 9.30
N VAL A 56 -10.98 15.90 9.21
CA VAL A 56 -12.18 15.41 8.53
C VAL A 56 -13.22 14.92 9.52
N VAL A 57 -14.29 15.70 9.67
CA VAL A 57 -15.47 15.31 10.45
C VAL A 57 -16.30 14.31 9.64
N ARG A 58 -16.42 13.09 10.16
CA ARG A 58 -17.25 12.02 9.57
C ARG A 58 -18.27 11.54 10.60
N HIS A 59 -19.39 11.03 10.10
CA HIS A 59 -20.35 10.32 10.94
C HIS A 59 -19.69 9.08 11.58
N GLU A 60 -20.04 8.76 12.83
CA GLU A 60 -19.41 7.68 13.62
C GLU A 60 -19.40 6.33 12.87
N LEU A 61 -20.54 5.95 12.27
CA LEU A 61 -20.66 4.73 11.47
C LEU A 61 -19.67 4.70 10.29
N VAL A 62 -19.49 5.83 9.59
CA VAL A 62 -18.58 5.89 8.43
C VAL A 62 -17.14 5.71 8.89
N SER A 63 -16.75 6.35 9.99
CA SER A 63 -15.43 6.16 10.59
C SER A 63 -15.19 4.70 11.00
N ALA A 64 -16.21 4.02 11.56
CA ALA A 64 -16.13 2.60 11.91
C ALA A 64 -15.93 1.72 10.67
N ILE A 65 -16.64 2.00 9.58
CA ILE A 65 -16.48 1.28 8.29
C ILE A 65 -15.06 1.44 7.76
N ILE A 66 -14.52 2.66 7.73
CA ILE A 66 -13.15 2.93 7.24
C ILE A 66 -12.13 2.12 8.04
N ARG A 67 -12.19 2.19 9.38
CA ARG A 67 -11.29 1.43 10.26
C ARG A 67 -11.33 -0.08 10.03
N ALA A 68 -12.50 -0.63 9.71
CA ALA A 68 -12.65 -2.05 9.41
C ALA A 68 -11.92 -2.44 8.11
N TYR A 69 -12.02 -1.61 7.07
CA TYR A 69 -11.29 -1.82 5.81
C TYR A 69 -9.77 -1.66 5.99
N ASP A 70 -9.32 -0.67 6.75
CA ASP A 70 -7.90 -0.45 7.01
C ASP A 70 -7.27 -1.64 7.75
N ALA A 71 -7.96 -2.19 8.75
CA ALA A 71 -7.53 -3.39 9.48
C ALA A 71 -7.47 -4.63 8.56
N TYR A 72 -8.43 -4.77 7.64
CA TYR A 72 -8.42 -5.86 6.67
C TYR A 72 -7.21 -5.78 5.73
N GLN A 73 -6.92 -4.59 5.19
CA GLN A 73 -5.78 -4.37 4.28
C GLN A 73 -4.41 -4.61 4.93
N GLN A 74 -4.31 -4.42 6.25
CA GLN A 74 -3.06 -4.63 7.01
C GLN A 74 -2.81 -6.09 7.39
N THR A 75 -3.80 -6.98 7.23
CA THR A 75 -3.65 -8.39 7.58
C THR A 75 -2.98 -9.13 6.42
N PRO A 76 -1.74 -9.65 6.57
CA PRO A 76 -1.09 -10.41 5.51
C PRO A 76 -1.91 -11.66 5.20
N ASP A 77 -2.13 -11.94 3.91
CA ASP A 77 -2.85 -13.13 3.47
C ASP A 77 -2.18 -14.40 4.04
N PRO A 78 -2.84 -15.16 4.93
CA PRO A 78 -2.29 -16.40 5.50
C PRO A 78 -1.98 -17.47 4.43
N GLY A 79 -2.47 -17.28 3.20
CA GLY A 79 -2.24 -18.15 2.04
C GLY A 79 -0.90 -17.93 1.32
N SER A 80 -0.14 -16.88 1.66
CA SER A 80 1.18 -16.60 1.08
C SER A 80 2.27 -17.49 1.71
N ARG A 81 2.09 -18.81 1.68
CA ARG A 81 3.15 -19.77 2.05
C ARG A 81 4.23 -19.74 0.97
N ALA A 82 5.42 -19.28 1.36
CA ALA A 82 6.62 -19.34 0.53
C ALA A 82 6.82 -20.76 -0.07
N PRO A 83 7.10 -20.90 -1.38
CA PRO A 83 7.46 -22.18 -1.94
C PRO A 83 8.90 -22.50 -1.56
N GLY A 84 9.09 -23.53 -0.73
CA GLY A 84 10.37 -24.22 -0.60
C GLY A 84 11.02 -24.22 0.77
N LEU A 85 10.43 -24.93 1.74
CA LEU A 85 11.28 -25.69 2.67
C LEU A 85 11.45 -27.10 2.11
N ARG A 86 12.56 -27.30 1.40
CA ARG A 86 13.05 -28.61 0.98
C ARG A 86 13.49 -29.36 2.23
N PHE A 87 12.70 -30.35 2.65
CA PHE A 87 13.03 -31.26 3.73
C PHE A 87 14.31 -32.03 3.33
N GLN A 88 15.46 -31.68 3.92
CA GLN A 88 16.64 -32.54 3.81
C GLN A 88 16.36 -33.79 4.62
N ARG A 89 16.08 -34.89 3.92
CA ARG A 89 16.17 -36.24 4.50
C ARG A 89 17.61 -36.41 5.00
N THR A 90 17.79 -36.40 6.31
CA THR A 90 19.01 -36.92 6.93
C THR A 90 18.93 -38.44 6.85
N ASP A 91 19.68 -39.03 5.93
CA ASP A 91 19.95 -40.46 5.94
C ASP A 91 20.76 -40.79 7.20
N SER A 92 20.07 -41.35 8.20
CA SER A 92 20.72 -42.06 9.31
C SER A 92 19.86 -43.28 9.65
N MET A 93 20.26 -44.41 9.05
CA MET A 93 19.76 -45.75 9.38
C MET A 93 20.09 -46.07 10.85
N PRO A 94 19.15 -46.59 11.66
CA PRO A 94 19.53 -47.27 12.89
C PRO A 94 19.91 -48.72 12.57
N GLN A 95 21.12 -49.11 12.96
CA GLN A 95 21.50 -50.51 13.10
C GLN A 95 20.71 -51.14 14.26
N THR A 96 19.98 -52.23 14.00
CA THR A 96 19.94 -53.47 14.83
C THR A 96 18.82 -54.38 14.35
N LEU A 97 19.14 -55.62 13.99
CA LEU A 97 18.89 -56.81 14.82
C LEU A 97 19.36 -58.07 14.05
N ASP A 98 20.43 -58.64 14.57
CA ASP A 98 20.85 -60.02 14.35
C ASP A 98 19.90 -60.94 15.13
N LEU A 99 19.28 -61.89 14.44
CA LEU A 99 18.77 -63.14 15.01
C LEU A 99 18.93 -64.25 13.96
N GLY A 100 20.09 -64.91 14.00
CA GLY A 100 20.15 -66.37 14.22
C GLY A 100 19.60 -67.28 13.12
N SER A 101 20.54 -67.86 12.36
CA SER A 101 20.66 -69.28 12.01
C SER A 101 19.51 -70.24 12.39
N GLU A 102 19.04 -71.05 11.44
CA GLU A 102 19.38 -72.49 11.34
C GLU A 102 18.54 -73.21 10.25
N THR A 103 19.28 -73.83 9.32
CA THR A 103 19.10 -75.17 8.71
C THR A 103 17.75 -75.63 8.13
N SER A 104 17.80 -76.02 6.85
CA SER A 104 17.66 -77.41 6.35
C SER A 104 16.62 -77.62 5.24
N SER A 105 17.13 -78.29 4.19
CA SER A 105 16.49 -79.12 3.17
C SER A 105 15.89 -78.44 1.94
#